data_AF-A0A7C5DV77-F1
#
_entry.id   AF-A0A7C5DV77-F1
#
_cell.length_a   1.000
_cell.length_b   1.000
_cell.length_c   1.000
_cell.angle_alpha   90.00
_cell.angle_beta   90.00
_cell.angle_gamma   90.00
#
_symmetry.space_group_name_H-M   'P 1'
#
loop_
_entity.id
_entity.type
_entity.pdbx_description
1 polymer ?
#
loop_
_entity_poly.entity_id
_entity_poly.type
_entity_poly.pdbx_seq_one_letter_code
_entity_poly.pdbx_strand_id
1 'polypeptide(L)'
;KEFRSGVLITDISAMLDKGINLMKIYEEIYPYLIELGEEGKLAKMQVEEVMEDLEDTMILVVMDYCTTSEKPEDAKEIIDNLVSERDLTALKIARALNPEISNLAQATETTVYPRGYRVLKQISKIPLSVCANVVKTFGNLNEIASATPELLKQVEGIGEKRAIAIASSISLIKEKPISSNRVIQ
;
A
#
# COMPACT_ATOMS: atom_id res chain seq x y z
N LYS A 1 -10.50 -1.65 10.50
CA LYS A 1 -11.65 -0.89 9.94
C LYS A 1 -11.74 -1.05 8.41
N GLU A 2 -10.64 -1.10 7.65
CA GLU A 2 -10.65 -1.24 6.18
C GLU A 2 -11.45 -2.46 5.66
N PHE A 3 -11.46 -3.58 6.41
CA PHE A 3 -11.93 -4.91 6.00
C PHE A 3 -13.43 -5.12 5.72
N ARG A 4 -14.30 -4.11 5.91
CA ARG A 4 -15.76 -4.30 5.71
C ARG A 4 -16.48 -3.06 5.20
N SER A 5 -16.10 -1.87 5.66
CA SER A 5 -16.78 -0.62 5.34
C SER A 5 -16.15 0.16 4.19
N GLY A 6 -15.01 -0.31 3.65
CA GLY A 6 -14.16 0.52 2.81
C GLY A 6 -13.50 1.64 3.62
N VAL A 7 -12.77 2.50 2.92
CA VAL A 7 -12.10 3.69 3.47
C VAL A 7 -12.36 4.87 2.55
N LEU A 8 -12.33 6.09 3.09
CA LEU A 8 -12.44 7.27 2.24
C LEU A 8 -11.15 7.44 1.45
N ILE A 9 -11.25 7.82 0.18
CA ILE A 9 -10.06 8.10 -0.63
C ILE A 9 -9.22 9.24 -0.03
N THR A 10 -9.84 10.15 0.73
CA THR A 10 -9.14 11.20 1.48
C THR A 10 -8.29 10.65 2.62
N ASP A 11 -8.72 9.58 3.28
CA ASP A 11 -7.93 8.94 4.35
C ASP A 11 -6.66 8.31 3.77
N ILE A 12 -6.80 7.65 2.62
CA ILE A 12 -5.67 7.08 1.88
C ILE A 12 -4.77 8.19 1.32
N SER A 13 -5.36 9.26 0.79
CA SER A 13 -4.61 10.41 0.30
C SER A 13 -3.77 11.05 1.40
N ALA A 14 -4.32 11.19 2.62
CA ALA A 14 -3.59 11.72 3.77
C ALA A 14 -2.48 10.77 4.26
N MET A 15 -2.64 9.45 4.11
CA MET A 15 -1.58 8.49 4.42
C MET A 15 -0.45 8.56 3.39
N LEU A 16 -0.78 8.60 2.10
CA LEU A 16 0.20 8.73 1.03
C LEU A 16 0.96 10.07 1.12
N ASP A 17 0.26 11.17 1.42
CA ASP A 17 0.88 12.49 1.62
C ASP A 17 2.01 12.45 2.66
N LYS A 18 1.80 11.73 3.78
CA LYS A 18 2.85 11.54 4.79
C LYS A 18 4.05 10.77 4.26
N GLY A 19 3.81 9.69 3.51
CA GLY A 19 4.89 8.90 2.89
C GLY A 19 5.67 9.72 1.86
N ILE A 20 4.97 10.47 1.01
CA ILE A 20 5.57 11.34 0.00
C ILE A 20 6.42 12.44 0.65
N ASN A 21 5.91 13.10 1.69
CA ASN A 21 6.67 14.11 2.42
C ASN A 21 7.91 13.50 3.09
N LEU A 22 7.84 12.27 3.59
CA LEU A 22 9.00 11.57 4.15
C LEU A 22 10.06 11.24 3.08
N MET A 23 9.63 10.84 1.87
CA MET A 23 10.53 10.65 0.72
C MET A 23 11.21 11.95 0.29
N LYS A 24 10.47 13.07 0.26
CA LYS A 24 11.05 14.40 -0.04
C LYS A 24 12.11 14.80 0.99
N ILE A 25 11.82 14.60 2.28
CA ILE A 25 12.78 14.86 3.36
C ILE A 25 14.04 14.00 3.18
N TYR A 26 13.88 12.75 2.76
CA TYR A 26 15.01 11.87 2.46
C TYR A 26 15.87 12.42 1.32
N GLU A 27 15.27 12.83 0.21
CA GLU A 27 15.99 13.44 -0.92
C GLU A 27 16.79 14.68 -0.50
N GLU A 28 16.24 15.47 0.43
CA GLU A 28 16.93 16.63 1.00
C GLU A 28 18.08 16.25 1.93
N ILE A 29 17.92 15.22 2.76
CA ILE A 29 18.93 14.80 3.76
C ILE A 29 20.07 13.99 3.12
N TYR A 30 19.80 13.23 2.06
CA TYR A 30 20.75 12.28 1.48
C TYR A 30 22.11 12.90 1.10
N PRO A 31 22.17 14.09 0.45
CA PRO A 31 23.45 14.76 0.16
C PRO A 31 24.28 15.05 1.41
N TYR A 32 23.64 15.47 2.51
CA TYR A 32 24.35 15.75 3.78
C TYR A 32 24.92 14.47 4.40
N LEU A 33 24.22 13.33 4.27
CA LEU A 33 24.74 12.04 4.71
C LEU A 33 25.96 11.61 3.89
N ILE A 34 26.01 11.95 2.61
CA ILE A 34 27.19 11.73 1.76
C ILE A 34 28.35 12.63 2.21
N GLU A 35 28.09 13.90 2.50
CA GLU A 35 29.10 14.86 2.96
C GLU A 35 29.73 14.46 4.31
N LEU A 36 28.98 13.76 5.17
CA LEU A 36 29.48 13.24 6.45
C LEU A 36 30.46 12.07 6.33
N GLY A 37 30.61 11.44 5.16
CA GLY A 37 31.59 10.37 4.95
C GLY A 37 31.44 9.18 5.93
N GLU A 38 32.54 8.81 6.60
CA GLU A 38 32.56 7.66 7.52
C GLU A 38 31.74 7.90 8.79
N GLU A 39 31.71 9.14 9.28
CA GLU A 39 30.92 9.56 10.43
C GLU A 39 29.41 9.44 10.16
N GLY A 40 29.00 9.56 8.90
CA GLY A 40 27.61 9.43 8.45
C GLY A 40 27.15 7.99 8.19
N LYS A 41 28.06 6.99 8.21
CA LYS A 41 27.78 5.63 7.72
C LYS A 41 26.58 4.96 8.39
N LEU A 42 26.50 5.03 9.72
CA LEU A 42 25.39 4.42 10.49
C LEU A 42 24.07 5.12 10.20
N ALA A 43 24.07 6.46 10.16
CA ALA A 43 22.87 7.24 9.86
C ALA A 43 22.37 6.95 8.44
N LYS A 44 23.29 6.86 7.46
CA LYS A 44 22.97 6.47 6.09
C LYS A 44 22.30 5.10 6.02
N MET A 45 22.88 4.08 6.64
CA MET A 45 22.30 2.72 6.63
C MET A 45 20.89 2.69 7.25
N GLN A 46 20.68 3.40 8.36
CA GLN A 46 19.35 3.47 8.99
C GLN A 46 18.32 4.17 8.12
N VAL A 47 18.71 5.26 7.47
CA VAL A 47 17.79 5.99 6.58
C VAL A 47 17.48 5.16 5.33
N GLU A 48 18.48 4.51 4.72
CA GLU A 48 18.26 3.65 3.55
C GLU A 48 17.32 2.46 3.86
N GLU A 49 17.49 1.79 5.00
CA GLU A 49 16.60 0.70 5.44
C GLU A 49 15.15 1.18 5.61
N VAL A 50 14.95 2.32 6.28
CA VAL A 50 13.60 2.89 6.48
C VAL A 50 12.96 3.30 5.16
N MET A 51 13.75 3.81 4.21
CA MET A 51 13.23 4.23 2.90
C MET A 51 12.86 3.05 2.02
N GLU A 52 13.64 1.96 2.04
CA GLU A 52 13.30 0.72 1.32
C GLU A 52 11.94 0.16 1.78
N ASP A 53 11.74 0.06 3.10
CA ASP A 53 10.48 -0.41 3.69
C ASP A 53 9.29 0.53 3.37
N LEU A 54 9.55 1.85 3.33
CA LEU A 54 8.56 2.86 2.99
C LEU A 54 8.15 2.77 1.52
N GLU A 55 9.10 2.68 0.60
CA GLU A 55 8.85 2.55 -0.85
C GLU A 55 8.00 1.32 -1.14
N ASP A 56 8.38 0.16 -0.61
CA ASP A 56 7.63 -1.09 -0.75
C ASP A 56 6.20 -0.96 -0.22
N THR A 57 6.04 -0.30 0.93
CA THR A 57 4.72 -0.06 1.52
C THR A 57 3.87 0.88 0.68
N MET A 58 4.45 1.98 0.18
CA MET A 58 3.76 2.96 -0.66
C MET A 58 3.30 2.34 -1.97
N ILE A 59 4.15 1.53 -2.62
CA ILE A 59 3.79 0.78 -3.84
C ILE A 59 2.57 -0.10 -3.57
N LEU A 60 2.59 -0.89 -2.49
CA LEU A 60 1.47 -1.79 -2.16
C LEU A 60 0.18 -1.03 -1.80
N VAL A 61 0.28 0.15 -1.17
CA VAL A 61 -0.89 1.01 -0.91
C VAL A 61 -1.49 1.53 -2.20
N VAL A 62 -0.65 2.04 -3.12
CA VAL A 62 -1.12 2.51 -4.42
C VAL A 62 -1.73 1.36 -5.21
N MET A 63 -1.10 0.18 -5.25
CA MET A 63 -1.68 -1.00 -5.91
C MET A 63 -3.02 -1.44 -5.30
N ASP A 64 -3.22 -1.22 -3.99
CA ASP A 64 -4.47 -1.56 -3.31
C ASP A 64 -5.63 -0.61 -3.65
N TYR A 65 -5.35 0.67 -3.89
CA TYR A 65 -6.38 1.71 -3.95
C TYR A 65 -6.45 2.49 -5.26
N CYS A 66 -5.45 2.35 -6.13
CA CYS A 66 -5.44 2.99 -7.44
C CYS A 66 -6.32 2.21 -8.42
N THR A 67 -7.14 2.90 -9.19
CA THR A 67 -8.00 2.28 -10.20
C THR A 67 -7.23 1.89 -11.46
N THR A 68 -6.14 2.59 -11.77
CA THR A 68 -5.37 2.46 -13.02
C THR A 68 -4.08 1.65 -12.91
N SER A 69 -3.53 1.46 -11.70
CA SER A 69 -2.31 0.67 -11.49
C SER A 69 -2.64 -0.83 -11.47
N GLU A 70 -2.03 -1.60 -12.39
CA GLU A 70 -2.09 -3.06 -12.36
C GLU A 70 -0.75 -3.68 -11.94
N LYS A 71 0.35 -2.94 -12.15
CA LYS A 71 1.71 -3.41 -11.88
C LYS A 71 2.43 -2.51 -10.87
N PRO A 72 3.46 -3.04 -10.20
CA PRO A 72 4.29 -2.27 -9.27
C PRO A 72 4.97 -1.08 -9.94
N GLU A 73 5.37 -1.24 -11.20
CA GLU A 73 6.02 -0.17 -11.97
C GLU A 73 5.08 1.01 -12.19
N ASP A 74 3.81 0.76 -12.50
CA ASP A 74 2.79 1.80 -12.65
C ASP A 74 2.57 2.53 -11.31
N ALA A 75 2.52 1.77 -10.20
CA ALA A 75 2.36 2.34 -8.86
C ALA A 75 3.56 3.22 -8.49
N LYS A 76 4.77 2.77 -8.83
CA LYS A 76 5.99 3.54 -8.62
C LYS A 76 5.98 4.83 -9.43
N GLU A 77 5.61 4.78 -10.70
CA GLU A 77 5.50 5.98 -11.55
C GLU A 77 4.51 7.00 -10.96
N ILE A 78 3.38 6.54 -10.42
CA ILE A 78 2.43 7.41 -9.71
C ILE A 78 3.08 8.08 -8.50
N ILE A 79 3.83 7.33 -7.69
CA ILE A 79 4.53 7.85 -6.50
C ILE A 79 5.60 8.87 -6.92
N ASP A 80 6.45 8.54 -7.88
CA ASP A 80 7.53 9.39 -8.38
C ASP A 80 6.96 10.73 -8.91
N ASN A 81 5.85 10.68 -9.64
CA ASN A 81 5.13 11.87 -10.10
C ASN A 81 4.62 12.74 -8.94
N LEU A 82 4.07 12.13 -7.89
CA LEU A 82 3.60 12.85 -6.71
C LEU A 82 4.75 13.43 -5.86
N VAL A 83 5.89 12.74 -5.78
CA VAL A 83 7.11 13.25 -5.13
C VAL A 83 7.64 14.48 -5.88
N SER A 84 7.61 14.46 -7.22
CA SER A 84 8.06 15.60 -8.03
C SER A 84 7.16 16.85 -7.96
N GLU A 85 5.94 16.70 -7.44
CA GLU A 85 4.96 17.78 -7.36
C GLU A 85 5.32 18.81 -6.30
N ARG A 86 5.45 20.08 -6.69
CA ARG A 86 5.79 21.19 -5.78
C ARG A 86 4.66 21.53 -4.84
N ASP A 87 3.45 21.67 -5.39
CA ASP A 87 2.24 22.01 -4.65
C ASP A 87 1.36 20.78 -4.54
N LEU A 88 1.83 19.79 -3.76
CA LEU A 88 1.10 18.55 -3.52
C LEU A 88 -0.14 18.86 -2.68
N THR A 89 -1.30 18.38 -3.13
CA THR A 89 -2.56 18.56 -2.42
C THR A 89 -3.29 17.23 -2.31
N ALA A 90 -4.15 17.10 -1.29
CA ALA A 90 -5.00 15.92 -1.13
C ALA A 90 -5.83 15.61 -2.40
N LEU A 91 -6.28 16.63 -3.14
CA LEU A 91 -7.00 16.45 -4.40
C LEU A 91 -6.12 15.86 -5.51
N LYS A 92 -4.85 16.29 -5.61
CA LYS A 92 -3.89 15.72 -6.59
C LYS A 92 -3.61 14.25 -6.30
N ILE A 93 -3.41 13.89 -5.02
CA ILE A 93 -3.21 12.49 -4.61
C ILE A 93 -4.47 11.67 -4.89
N ALA A 94 -5.65 12.17 -4.52
CA ALA A 94 -6.91 11.47 -4.78
C ALA A 94 -7.14 11.23 -6.28
N ARG A 95 -6.79 12.20 -7.14
CA ARG A 95 -6.85 12.04 -8.61
C ARG A 95 -5.84 11.04 -9.16
N ALA A 96 -4.65 10.98 -8.58
CA ALA A 96 -3.64 10.00 -8.96
C ALA A 96 -4.09 8.57 -8.63
N LEU A 97 -4.87 8.39 -7.56
CA LEU A 97 -5.50 7.10 -7.23
C LEU A 97 -6.74 6.82 -8.08
N ASN A 98 -7.56 7.84 -8.35
CA ASN A 98 -8.77 7.71 -9.13
C ASN A 98 -8.99 8.94 -10.02
N PRO A 99 -8.70 8.84 -11.33
CA PRO A 99 -8.83 9.95 -12.27
C PRO A 99 -10.23 10.58 -12.38
N GLU A 100 -11.28 9.83 -11.99
CA GLU A 100 -12.68 10.30 -11.99
C GLU A 100 -12.97 11.36 -10.90
N ILE A 101 -12.03 11.59 -9.97
CA ILE A 101 -12.19 12.56 -8.89
C ILE A 101 -11.99 13.98 -9.41
N SER A 102 -13.10 14.71 -9.54
CA SER A 102 -13.13 16.06 -10.10
C SER A 102 -12.90 17.16 -9.07
N ASN A 103 -13.25 16.96 -7.80
CA ASN A 103 -13.09 17.98 -6.75
C ASN A 103 -13.00 17.37 -5.35
N LEU A 104 -12.68 18.21 -4.35
CA LEU A 104 -12.50 17.76 -2.97
C LEU A 104 -13.80 17.26 -2.31
N ALA A 105 -14.95 17.85 -2.63
CA ALA A 105 -16.23 17.40 -2.09
C ALA A 105 -16.55 15.96 -2.53
N GLN A 106 -16.33 15.65 -3.82
CA GLN A 106 -16.44 14.28 -4.33
C GLN A 106 -15.44 13.34 -3.64
N ALA A 107 -14.19 13.78 -3.46
CA ALA A 107 -13.17 12.98 -2.78
C ALA A 107 -13.60 12.64 -1.33
N THR A 108 -14.16 13.58 -0.57
CA THR A 108 -14.58 13.35 0.81
C THR A 108 -15.73 12.35 0.96
N GLU A 109 -16.48 12.09 -0.12
CA GLU A 109 -17.60 11.14 -0.15
C GLU A 109 -17.23 9.82 -0.84
N THR A 110 -16.08 9.77 -1.54
CA THR A 110 -15.68 8.60 -2.31
C THR A 110 -15.09 7.52 -1.39
N THR A 111 -15.80 6.40 -1.31
CA THR A 111 -15.34 5.20 -0.59
C THR A 111 -14.62 4.25 -1.56
N VAL A 112 -13.44 3.80 -1.16
CA VAL A 112 -12.61 2.83 -1.90
C VAL A 112 -12.36 1.60 -1.04
N TYR A 113 -12.04 0.48 -1.70
CA TYR A 113 -11.78 -0.80 -1.06
C TYR A 113 -10.39 -1.30 -1.46
N PRO A 114 -9.59 -1.82 -0.53
CA PRO A 114 -8.29 -2.36 -0.88
C PRO A 114 -8.47 -3.58 -1.77
N ARG A 115 -7.70 -3.66 -2.85
CA ARG A 115 -7.67 -4.81 -3.76
C ARG A 115 -7.14 -6.08 -3.07
N GLY A 116 -6.18 -5.94 -2.16
CA GLY A 116 -5.66 -7.00 -1.30
C GLY A 116 -4.18 -7.31 -1.48
N TYR A 117 -3.46 -6.62 -2.37
CA TYR A 117 -2.04 -6.81 -2.64
C TYR A 117 -1.20 -6.74 -1.36
N ARG A 118 -1.44 -5.74 -0.50
CA ARG A 118 -0.68 -5.55 0.74
C ARG A 118 -0.83 -6.73 1.68
N VAL A 119 -2.06 -7.19 1.92
CA VAL A 119 -2.34 -8.33 2.80
C VAL A 119 -1.76 -9.62 2.23
N LEU A 120 -1.97 -9.88 0.94
CA LEU A 120 -1.46 -11.08 0.28
C LEU A 120 0.07 -11.15 0.31
N LYS A 121 0.76 -10.04 0.01
CA LYS A 121 2.22 -9.97 -0.06
C LYS A 121 2.86 -9.93 1.32
N GLN A 122 2.46 -8.98 2.18
CA GLN A 122 3.15 -8.74 3.45
C GLN A 122 2.76 -9.72 4.54
N ILE A 123 1.50 -10.19 4.58
CA ILE A 123 0.97 -11.01 5.67
C ILE A 123 0.91 -12.48 5.25
N SER A 124 0.33 -12.78 4.09
CA SER A 124 0.23 -14.16 3.58
C SER A 124 1.46 -14.66 2.83
N LYS A 125 2.48 -13.79 2.65
CA LYS A 125 3.76 -14.10 1.99
C LYS A 125 3.59 -14.68 0.57
N ILE A 126 2.59 -14.20 -0.16
CA ILE A 126 2.32 -14.60 -1.54
C ILE A 126 3.21 -13.76 -2.49
N PRO A 127 3.87 -14.39 -3.48
CA PRO A 127 4.61 -13.65 -4.51
C PRO A 127 3.69 -12.71 -5.30
N LEU A 128 4.19 -11.54 -5.67
CA LEU A 128 3.38 -10.45 -6.25
C LEU A 128 2.73 -10.83 -7.59
N SER A 129 3.42 -11.63 -8.41
CA SER A 129 2.85 -12.19 -9.65
C SER A 129 1.62 -13.06 -9.40
N VAL A 130 1.58 -13.78 -8.28
CA VAL A 130 0.44 -14.61 -7.89
C VAL A 130 -0.64 -13.76 -7.21
N CYS A 131 -0.26 -12.71 -6.47
CA CYS A 131 -1.22 -11.75 -5.93
C CYS A 131 -2.07 -11.13 -7.03
N ALA A 132 -1.47 -10.80 -8.18
CA ALA A 132 -2.19 -10.24 -9.32
C ALA A 132 -3.31 -11.18 -9.83
N ASN A 133 -3.05 -12.49 -9.87
CA ASN A 133 -4.06 -13.48 -10.24
C ASN A 133 -5.22 -13.51 -9.22
N VAL A 134 -4.91 -13.48 -7.91
CA VAL A 134 -5.93 -13.47 -6.86
C VAL A 134 -6.79 -12.20 -6.94
N VAL A 135 -6.15 -11.04 -7.03
CA VAL A 135 -6.84 -9.75 -7.16
C VAL A 135 -7.70 -9.71 -8.42
N LYS A 136 -7.21 -10.23 -9.55
CA LYS A 136 -7.97 -10.31 -10.80
C LYS A 136 -9.21 -11.21 -10.66
N THR A 137 -9.14 -12.30 -9.90
CA THR A 137 -10.27 -13.22 -9.70
C THR A 137 -11.32 -12.68 -8.74
N PHE A 138 -10.91 -12.06 -7.63
CA PHE A 138 -11.83 -11.65 -6.56
C PHE A 138 -12.15 -10.15 -6.54
N GLY A 139 -11.36 -9.32 -7.21
CA GLY A 139 -11.54 -7.87 -7.33
C GLY A 139 -11.10 -7.08 -6.10
N ASN A 140 -11.50 -7.48 -4.89
CA ASN A 140 -11.13 -6.78 -3.67
C ASN A 140 -10.90 -7.70 -2.46
N LEU A 141 -10.28 -7.15 -1.43
CA LEU A 141 -9.91 -7.87 -0.21
C LEU A 141 -11.13 -8.45 0.52
N ASN A 142 -12.31 -7.83 0.45
CA ASN A 142 -13.50 -8.36 1.13
C ASN A 142 -13.98 -9.65 0.46
N GLU A 143 -13.92 -9.72 -0.87
CA GLU A 143 -14.26 -10.92 -1.63
C GLU A 143 -13.23 -12.02 -1.42
N ILE A 144 -11.93 -11.69 -1.45
CA ILE A 144 -10.85 -12.62 -1.11
C ILE A 144 -11.08 -13.20 0.30
N ALA A 145 -11.49 -12.34 1.23
CA ALA A 145 -11.72 -12.71 2.61
C ALA A 145 -12.98 -13.54 2.87
N SER A 146 -13.87 -13.61 1.90
CA SER A 146 -15.11 -14.39 1.95
C SER A 146 -14.99 -15.68 1.15
N ALA A 147 -13.92 -15.83 0.36
CA ALA A 147 -13.62 -17.02 -0.42
C ALA A 147 -13.26 -18.22 0.46
N THR A 148 -13.73 -19.41 0.10
CA THR A 148 -13.31 -20.65 0.73
C THR A 148 -11.91 -21.06 0.22
N PRO A 149 -11.15 -21.89 0.97
CA PRO A 149 -9.88 -22.43 0.49
C PRO A 149 -10.00 -23.14 -0.86
N GLU A 150 -11.10 -23.82 -1.13
CA GLU A 150 -11.37 -24.50 -2.40
C GLU A 150 -11.51 -23.53 -3.56
N LEU A 151 -12.15 -22.37 -3.34
CA LEU A 151 -12.29 -21.34 -4.35
C LEU A 151 -10.94 -20.63 -4.60
N LEU A 152 -10.17 -20.36 -3.55
CA LEU A 152 -8.82 -19.80 -3.66
C LEU A 152 -7.90 -20.70 -4.51
N LYS A 153 -8.03 -22.02 -4.39
CA LYS A 153 -7.25 -23.01 -5.17
C LYS A 153 -7.55 -23.01 -6.66
N GLN A 154 -8.64 -22.39 -7.11
CA GLN A 154 -8.95 -22.24 -8.54
C GLN A 154 -8.12 -21.14 -9.21
N VAL A 155 -7.44 -20.30 -8.42
CA VAL A 155 -6.56 -19.24 -8.93
C VAL A 155 -5.20 -19.83 -9.32
N GLU A 156 -4.72 -19.47 -10.50
CA GLU A 156 -3.40 -19.88 -10.99
C GLU A 156 -2.29 -19.46 -10.00
N GLY A 157 -1.48 -20.44 -9.59
CA GLY A 157 -0.40 -20.24 -8.62
C GLY A 157 -0.83 -20.39 -7.16
N ILE A 158 -2.11 -20.67 -6.85
CA ILE A 158 -2.59 -20.94 -5.49
C ILE A 158 -2.83 -22.44 -5.29
N GLY A 159 -1.85 -23.12 -4.69
CA GLY A 159 -2.02 -24.49 -4.18
C GLY A 159 -2.55 -24.50 -2.74
N GLU A 160 -2.78 -25.70 -2.21
CA GLU A 160 -3.31 -25.96 -0.84
C GLU A 160 -2.64 -25.08 0.23
N LYS A 161 -1.30 -25.12 0.31
CA LYS A 161 -0.54 -24.36 1.32
C LYS A 161 -0.78 -22.84 1.23
N ARG A 162 -0.89 -22.30 0.02
CA ARG A 162 -1.11 -20.86 -0.21
C ARG A 162 -2.57 -20.48 0.09
N ALA A 163 -3.53 -21.32 -0.27
CA ALA A 163 -4.93 -21.10 0.07
C ALA A 163 -5.15 -21.07 1.59
N ILE A 164 -4.56 -22.03 2.33
CA ILE A 164 -4.57 -22.04 3.79
C ILE A 164 -3.89 -20.78 4.35
N ALA A 165 -2.71 -20.41 3.84
CA ALA A 165 -2.00 -19.22 4.29
C ALA A 165 -2.84 -17.95 4.13
N ILE A 166 -3.49 -17.76 2.98
CA ILE A 166 -4.38 -16.62 2.73
C ILE A 166 -5.55 -16.62 3.72
N ALA A 167 -6.28 -17.73 3.83
CA ALA A 167 -7.44 -17.84 4.72
C ALA A 167 -7.07 -17.58 6.19
N SER A 168 -5.99 -18.18 6.67
CA SER A 168 -5.51 -18.00 8.04
C SER A 168 -5.03 -16.57 8.33
N SER A 169 -4.24 -15.96 7.43
CA SER A 169 -3.80 -14.58 7.57
C SER A 169 -4.97 -13.61 7.65
N ILE A 170 -5.98 -13.80 6.81
CA ILE A 170 -7.17 -12.95 6.78
C ILE A 170 -8.00 -13.13 8.06
N SER A 171 -8.17 -14.36 8.55
CA SER A 171 -8.88 -14.61 9.81
C SER A 171 -8.20 -13.88 10.97
N LEU A 172 -6.87 -13.93 11.05
CA LEU A 172 -6.09 -13.25 12.08
C LEU A 172 -6.30 -11.73 12.08
N ILE A 173 -6.39 -11.11 10.91
CA ILE A 173 -6.64 -9.67 10.77
C ILE A 173 -8.08 -9.32 11.15
N LYS A 174 -9.04 -10.19 10.87
CA LYS A 174 -10.45 -10.00 11.28
C LYS A 174 -10.62 -10.10 12.80
N GLU A 175 -9.89 -11.01 13.44
CA GLU A 175 -9.96 -11.25 14.89
C GLU A 175 -9.24 -10.18 15.71
N LYS A 176 -8.16 -9.59 15.17
CA LYS A 176 -7.49 -8.45 15.78
C LYS A 176 -8.09 -7.16 15.23
N PRO A 177 -8.98 -6.45 15.96
CA PRO A 177 -9.11 -5.03 15.69
C PRO A 177 -7.72 -4.45 15.88
N ILE A 178 -7.17 -3.83 14.84
CA ILE A 178 -5.89 -3.13 14.91
C ILE A 178 -6.02 -2.12 16.06
N SER A 179 -5.52 -2.49 17.23
CA SER A 179 -5.38 -1.61 18.37
C SER A 179 -4.19 -0.73 18.04
N SER A 180 -4.49 0.48 17.58
CA SER A 180 -3.54 1.58 17.54
C SER A 180 -3.10 1.89 18.97
N ASN A 181 -2.13 1.14 19.51
CA ASN A 181 -1.25 1.56 20.58
C ASN A 181 -0.17 0.50 20.82
N ARG A 182 0.97 0.67 20.14
CA ARG A 182 2.26 0.54 20.80
C ARG A 182 2.89 1.93 20.79
N VAL A 183 2.50 2.70 21.80
CA VAL A 183 3.37 3.74 22.37
C VAL A 183 4.63 3.00 22.79
N ILE A 184 5.75 3.33 22.15
CA ILE A 184 7.07 2.96 22.65
C ILE A 184 7.28 3.82 23.90
N GLN A 185 7.33 3.15 25.06
CA GLN A 185 7.87 3.68 26.30
C GLN A 185 9.37 3.89 26.18
#